data_AF-A0A0A2WNA7-F1
#
_entry.id   AF-A0A0A2WNA7-F1
#
_cell.length_a   1.000
_cell.length_b   1.000
_cell.length_c   1.000
_cell.angle_alpha   90.00
_cell.angle_beta   90.00
_cell.angle_gamma   90.00
#
_symmetry.space_group_name_H-M   'P 1'
#
loop_
_entity.id
_entity.type
_entity.pdbx_description
1 polymer ?
#
loop_
_entity_poly.entity_id
_entity_poly.type
_entity_poly.pdbx_seq_one_letter_code
_entity_poly.pdbx_strand_id
1 'polypeptide(L)'
;MRTLALFLLTALAQAFLSGLLPDGLPPPDLYFLLALHLTARIPYYQGLPLALLLGLLQDLLGLGYLGLHGTGLLVGTYAFYAAQRWVSPELLGRVLAFLWAYLGKWAGLLLAAYWLRLRLFHPETLAFLFLAELLLTLALYLLLRGPRR
;
A
#
# COMPACT_ATOMS: atom_id res chain seq x y z
N MET A 1 -5.30 2.96 21.64
CA MET A 1 -6.01 1.66 21.50
C MET A 1 -6.59 1.44 20.11
N ARG A 2 -7.39 2.36 19.55
CA ARG A 2 -8.00 2.19 18.22
C ARG A 2 -7.02 1.92 17.07
N THR A 3 -5.92 2.66 16.97
CA THR A 3 -4.92 2.47 15.89
C THR A 3 -4.20 1.13 15.99
N LEU A 4 -3.84 0.71 17.21
CA LEU A 4 -3.22 -0.60 17.44
C LEU A 4 -4.18 -1.73 17.06
N ALA A 5 -5.45 -1.65 17.48
CA ALA A 5 -6.46 -2.63 17.12
C ALA A 5 -6.66 -2.69 15.59
N LEU A 6 -6.69 -1.55 14.91
CA LEU A 6 -6.79 -1.49 13.46
C LEU A 6 -5.57 -2.13 12.79
N PHE A 7 -4.36 -1.83 13.27
CA PHE A 7 -3.13 -2.45 12.79
C PHE A 7 -3.16 -3.98 12.96
N LEU A 8 -3.50 -4.47 14.15
CA LEU A 8 -3.58 -5.91 14.43
C LEU A 8 -4.63 -6.61 13.56
N LEU A 9 -5.78 -5.97 13.36
CA LEU A 9 -6.83 -6.48 12.47
C LEU A 9 -6.35 -6.51 11.02
N THR A 10 -5.67 -5.46 10.55
CA THR A 10 -5.06 -5.40 9.22
C THR A 10 -4.03 -6.51 9.05
N ALA A 11 -3.14 -6.71 10.02
CA ALA A 11 -2.13 -7.76 9.97
C ALA A 11 -2.75 -9.15 9.90
N LEU A 12 -3.75 -9.42 10.75
CA LEU A 12 -4.47 -10.69 10.77
C LEU A 12 -5.22 -10.93 9.45
N ALA A 13 -5.94 -9.92 8.95
CA ALA A 13 -6.68 -10.01 7.71
C ALA A 13 -5.75 -10.19 6.49
N GLN A 14 -4.60 -9.50 6.47
CA GLN A 14 -3.60 -9.65 5.41
C GLN A 14 -3.09 -11.09 5.40
N ALA A 15 -2.70 -11.64 6.55
CA ALA A 15 -2.23 -13.01 6.66
C ALA A 15 -3.29 -14.02 6.21
N PHE A 16 -4.54 -13.83 6.67
CA PHE A 16 -5.66 -14.69 6.29
C PHE A 16 -5.94 -14.67 4.79
N LEU A 17 -6.01 -13.49 4.16
CA LEU A 17 -6.24 -13.36 2.72
C LEU A 17 -5.07 -13.95 1.91
N SER A 18 -3.83 -13.76 2.37
CA SER A 18 -2.64 -14.31 1.71
C SER A 18 -2.66 -15.84 1.70
N GLY A 19 -3.15 -16.47 2.77
CA GLY A 19 -3.26 -17.93 2.86
C GLY A 19 -4.51 -18.53 2.21
N LEU A 20 -5.52 -17.71 1.91
CA LEU A 20 -6.78 -18.16 1.29
C LEU A 20 -6.71 -18.17 -0.24
N LEU A 21 -5.91 -17.28 -0.83
CA LEU A 21 -5.84 -17.13 -2.29
C LEU A 21 -4.93 -18.20 -2.92
N PRO A 22 -5.20 -18.60 -4.18
CA PRO A 22 -4.34 -19.53 -4.90
C PRO A 22 -2.91 -18.99 -5.08
N ASP A 23 -1.95 -19.91 -5.19
CA ASP A 23 -0.57 -19.58 -5.48
C ASP A 23 -0.43 -18.70 -6.73
N GLY A 24 0.35 -17.63 -6.61
CA GLY A 24 0.60 -16.67 -7.69
C GLY A 24 -0.38 -15.50 -7.75
N LEU A 25 -1.56 -15.57 -7.11
CA LEU A 25 -2.48 -14.43 -7.03
C LEU A 25 -2.18 -13.58 -5.78
N PRO A 26 -1.71 -12.32 -5.94
CA PRO A 26 -1.41 -11.49 -4.80
C PRO A 26 -2.72 -11.07 -4.09
N PRO A 27 -2.75 -11.07 -2.74
CA PRO A 27 -3.86 -10.49 -1.99
C PRO A 27 -3.94 -8.97 -2.19
N PRO A 28 -5.08 -8.33 -1.88
CA PRO A 28 -5.12 -6.88 -1.76
C PRO A 28 -4.11 -6.41 -0.69
N ASP A 29 -3.49 -5.26 -0.91
CA ASP A 29 -2.50 -4.70 0.01
C ASP A 29 -3.20 -3.89 1.11
N LEU A 30 -3.53 -4.55 2.22
CA LEU A 30 -4.21 -3.94 3.35
C LEU A 30 -3.30 -2.99 4.13
N TYR A 31 -1.98 -3.22 4.13
CA TYR A 31 -1.02 -2.32 4.78
C TYR A 31 -0.92 -0.99 4.04
N PHE A 32 -0.95 -1.01 2.71
CA PHE A 32 -1.05 0.20 1.92
C PHE A 32 -2.34 0.97 2.20
N LEU A 33 -3.49 0.28 2.23
CA LEU A 33 -4.77 0.92 2.59
C LEU A 33 -4.74 1.51 4.00
N LEU A 34 -4.13 0.82 4.96
CA LEU A 34 -3.95 1.30 6.32
C LEU A 34 -3.05 2.55 6.35
N ALA A 35 -1.93 2.54 5.63
CA ALA A 35 -1.03 3.69 5.53
C ALA A 35 -1.77 4.91 4.98
N LEU A 36 -2.50 4.78 3.86
CA LEU A 36 -3.31 5.86 3.29
C LEU A 36 -4.40 6.35 4.27
N HIS A 37 -5.05 5.43 4.98
CA HIS A 37 -6.09 5.78 5.95
C HIS A 37 -5.53 6.60 7.12
N LEU A 38 -4.43 6.16 7.72
CA LEU A 38 -3.82 6.81 8.88
C LEU A 38 -3.18 8.15 8.52
N THR A 39 -2.54 8.23 7.35
CA THR A 39 -1.80 9.42 6.90
C THR A 39 -2.72 10.52 6.37
N ALA A 40 -3.92 10.18 5.89
CA ALA A 40 -4.88 11.14 5.32
C ALA A 40 -5.29 12.29 6.27
N ARG A 41 -5.04 12.18 7.57
CA ARG A 41 -5.48 13.16 8.59
C ARG A 41 -4.33 13.82 9.34
N ILE A 42 -3.09 13.51 9.00
CA ILE A 42 -1.90 14.02 9.69
C ILE A 42 -0.96 14.67 8.69
N PRO A 43 -0.11 15.62 9.13
CA PRO A 43 0.83 16.29 8.24
C PRO A 43 1.93 15.34 7.74
N TYR A 44 2.50 15.66 6.58
CA TYR A 44 3.46 14.79 5.89
C TYR A 44 4.68 14.40 6.73
N TYR A 45 5.19 15.30 7.57
CA TYR A 45 6.36 15.03 8.42
C TYR A 45 6.10 13.99 9.51
N GLN A 46 4.84 13.72 9.86
CA GLN A 46 4.44 12.61 10.74
C GLN A 46 4.00 11.38 9.94
N GLY A 47 3.26 11.59 8.84
CA GLY A 47 2.72 10.51 8.02
C GLY A 47 3.80 9.70 7.30
N LEU A 48 4.86 10.36 6.80
CA LEU A 48 5.93 9.66 6.08
C LEU A 48 6.71 8.69 6.98
N PRO A 49 7.19 9.09 8.19
CA PRO A 49 7.77 8.14 9.14
C PRO A 49 6.81 7.02 9.54
N LEU A 50 5.52 7.33 9.72
CA LEU A 50 4.51 6.33 10.07
C LEU A 50 4.34 5.28 8.96
N ALA A 51 4.25 5.70 7.70
CA ALA A 51 4.12 4.80 6.56
C ALA A 51 5.37 3.90 6.41
N LEU A 52 6.56 4.47 6.59
CA LEU A 52 7.81 3.71 6.61
C LEU A 52 7.79 2.66 7.72
N LEU A 53 7.43 3.05 8.95
CA LEU A 53 7.35 2.13 10.08
C LEU A 53 6.35 0.99 9.83
N LEU A 54 5.18 1.30 9.28
CA LEU A 54 4.19 0.28 8.93
C LEU A 54 4.74 -0.72 7.91
N GLY A 55 5.46 -0.25 6.89
CA GLY A 55 6.05 -1.13 5.89
C GLY A 55 7.18 -1.98 6.45
N LEU A 56 8.00 -1.45 7.36
CA LEU A 56 9.02 -2.23 8.08
C LEU A 56 8.38 -3.32 8.96
N LEU A 57 7.27 -3.01 9.63
CA LEU A 57 6.51 -4.00 10.40
C LEU A 57 5.91 -5.07 9.50
N GLN A 58 5.40 -4.70 8.32
CA GLN A 58 4.93 -5.64 7.31
C GLN A 58 6.05 -6.56 6.83
N ASP A 59 7.24 -6.01 6.54
CA ASP A 59 8.42 -6.80 6.16
C ASP A 59 8.75 -7.83 7.26
N LEU A 60 8.78 -7.42 8.53
CA LEU A 60 9.09 -8.31 9.66
C LEU A 60 8.03 -9.40 9.86
N LEU A 61 6.74 -9.05 9.81
CA LEU A 61 5.64 -9.99 10.02
C LEU A 61 5.47 -10.95 8.85
N GLY A 62 5.74 -10.49 7.64
CA GLY A 62 5.66 -11.29 6.41
C GLY A 62 6.92 -12.09 6.09
N LEU A 63 7.95 -12.06 6.96
CA LEU A 63 9.27 -12.63 6.70
C LEU A 63 9.88 -12.15 5.38
N GLY A 64 9.59 -10.89 5.01
CA GLY A 64 10.04 -10.26 3.78
C GLY A 64 11.41 -9.59 3.92
N TYR A 65 11.90 -9.03 2.82
CA TYR A 65 13.13 -8.25 2.80
C TYR A 65 12.93 -6.91 3.52
N LEU A 66 13.65 -6.71 4.62
CA LEU A 66 13.53 -5.49 5.43
C LEU A 66 13.78 -4.22 4.59
N GLY A 67 12.79 -3.33 4.58
CA GLY A 67 12.84 -2.06 3.84
C GLY A 67 12.20 -2.11 2.46
N LEU A 68 11.80 -3.28 1.96
CA LEU A 68 11.13 -3.42 0.66
C LEU A 68 9.75 -2.77 0.70
N HIS A 69 8.86 -3.25 1.58
CA HIS A 69 7.54 -2.62 1.77
C HIS A 69 7.68 -1.27 2.47
N GLY A 70 8.66 -1.12 3.37
CA GLY A 70 8.99 0.17 4.00
C GLY A 70 9.17 1.30 2.99
N THR A 71 10.02 1.09 1.98
CA THR A 71 10.26 2.09 0.92
C THR A 71 9.05 2.28 0.03
N GLY A 72 8.35 1.19 -0.31
CA GLY A 72 7.09 1.25 -1.07
C GLY A 72 6.05 2.13 -0.38
N LEU A 73 5.71 1.85 0.88
CA LEU A 73 4.70 2.62 1.61
C LEU A 73 5.13 4.08 1.82
N LEU A 74 6.42 4.34 2.05
CA LEU A 74 6.95 5.71 2.16
C LEU A 74 6.72 6.51 0.87
N VAL A 75 7.15 5.99 -0.28
CA VAL A 75 7.04 6.68 -1.58
C VAL A 75 5.58 6.79 -2.01
N GLY A 76 4.78 5.74 -1.81
CA GLY A 76 3.36 5.76 -2.11
C GLY A 76 2.59 6.79 -1.27
N THR A 77 2.91 6.91 0.02
CA THR A 77 2.32 7.92 0.90
C THR A 77 2.77 9.33 0.54
N TYR A 78 4.02 9.52 0.14
CA TYR A 78 4.51 10.81 -0.39
C TYR A 78 3.73 11.22 -1.64
N ALA A 79 3.55 10.31 -2.59
CA ALA A 79 2.75 10.53 -3.78
C ALA A 79 1.28 10.84 -3.41
N PHE A 80 0.71 10.14 -2.42
CA PHE A 80 -0.64 10.44 -1.92
C PHE A 80 -0.79 11.87 -1.40
N TYR A 81 0.16 12.37 -0.61
CA TYR A 81 0.15 13.76 -0.14
C TYR A 81 0.23 14.76 -1.29
N ALA A 82 1.04 14.49 -2.32
CA ALA A 82 1.12 15.34 -3.50
C ALA A 82 -0.22 15.35 -4.26
N ALA A 83 -0.81 14.18 -4.50
CA ALA A 83 -2.07 14.05 -5.23
C ALA A 83 -3.24 14.76 -4.53
N GLN A 84 -3.31 14.69 -3.19
CA GLN A 84 -4.35 15.40 -2.43
C GLN A 84 -4.32 16.92 -2.60
N ARG A 85 -3.21 17.50 -3.08
CA ARG A 85 -3.13 18.95 -3.37
C ARG A 85 -3.66 19.32 -4.75
N TRP A 86 -3.67 18.38 -5.69
CA TRP A 86 -3.95 18.65 -7.11
C TRP A 86 -5.31 18.12 -7.56
N VAL A 87 -5.93 17.27 -6.75
CA VAL A 87 -7.06 16.47 -7.17
C VAL A 87 -8.28 16.76 -6.30
N SER A 88 -9.46 16.82 -6.94
CA SER A 88 -10.72 17.10 -6.25
C SER A 88 -11.10 16.01 -5.23
N PRO A 89 -11.87 16.33 -4.18
CA PRO A 89 -12.29 15.34 -3.17
C PRO A 89 -13.41 14.39 -3.64
N GLU A 90 -13.86 14.54 -4.89
CA GLU A 90 -14.88 13.73 -5.53
C GLU A 90 -14.37 12.30 -5.84
N LEU A 91 -15.26 11.42 -6.29
CA LEU A 91 -14.92 10.02 -6.54
C LEU A 91 -13.75 9.87 -7.51
N LEU A 92 -13.83 10.53 -8.68
CA LEU A 92 -12.77 10.50 -9.68
C LEU A 92 -11.45 10.95 -9.07
N GLY A 93 -11.48 12.02 -8.29
CA GLY A 93 -10.28 12.53 -7.68
C GLY A 93 -9.68 11.62 -6.61
N ARG A 94 -10.51 10.94 -5.82
CA ARG A 94 -10.04 9.90 -4.88
C ARG A 94 -9.41 8.71 -5.59
N VAL A 95 -9.95 8.31 -6.73
CA VAL A 95 -9.39 7.23 -7.56
C VAL A 95 -8.05 7.66 -8.13
N LEU A 96 -7.95 8.87 -8.71
CA LEU A 96 -6.68 9.38 -9.23
C LEU A 96 -5.61 9.52 -8.14
N ALA A 97 -5.97 10.00 -6.95
CA ALA A 97 -5.04 10.08 -5.83
C ALA A 97 -4.57 8.69 -5.35
N PHE A 98 -5.46 7.70 -5.35
CA PHE A 98 -5.10 6.31 -5.06
C PHE A 98 -4.16 5.74 -6.12
N LEU A 99 -4.47 5.90 -7.42
CA LEU A 99 -3.65 5.41 -8.51
C LEU A 99 -2.25 6.03 -8.47
N TRP A 100 -2.16 7.33 -8.21
CA TRP A 100 -0.87 8.03 -8.07
C TRP A 100 -0.06 7.50 -6.88
N ALA A 101 -0.72 7.28 -5.74
CA ALA A 101 -0.11 6.67 -4.57
C ALA A 101 0.35 5.23 -4.83
N TYR A 102 -0.43 4.44 -5.55
CA TYR A 102 -0.13 3.05 -5.90
C TYR A 102 1.08 2.96 -6.84
N LEU A 103 1.15 3.84 -7.84
CA LEU A 103 2.32 3.98 -8.70
C LEU A 103 3.56 4.35 -7.89
N GLY A 104 3.44 5.31 -6.97
CA GLY A 104 4.52 5.67 -6.04
C GLY A 104 4.96 4.48 -5.19
N LYS A 105 4.01 3.67 -4.70
CA LYS A 105 4.31 2.47 -3.92
C LYS A 105 5.16 1.48 -4.69
N TRP A 106 4.73 1.14 -5.91
CA TRP A 106 5.47 0.22 -6.76
C TRP A 106 6.82 0.78 -7.20
N ALA A 107 6.93 2.07 -7.48
CA ALA A 107 8.21 2.72 -7.76
C ALA A 107 9.18 2.61 -6.57
N GLY A 108 8.69 2.85 -5.35
CA GLY A 108 9.49 2.70 -4.12
C GLY A 108 9.92 1.26 -3.88
N LEU A 109 9.03 0.30 -4.09
CA LEU A 109 9.32 -1.13 -3.96
C LEU A 109 10.37 -1.57 -4.99
N LEU A 110 10.22 -1.18 -6.25
CA LEU A 110 11.17 -1.47 -7.33
C LEU A 110 12.53 -0.84 -7.07
N LEU A 111 12.56 0.40 -6.57
CA LEU A 111 13.80 1.08 -6.18
C LEU A 111 14.53 0.32 -5.07
N ALA A 112 13.81 -0.09 -4.02
CA ALA A 112 14.39 -0.85 -2.92
C ALA A 112 14.88 -2.23 -3.40
N ALA A 113 14.12 -2.92 -4.24
CA ALA A 113 14.54 -4.19 -4.80
C ALA A 113 15.76 -4.09 -5.71
N TYR A 114 15.84 -3.04 -6.53
CA TYR A 114 17.02 -2.73 -7.32
C TYR A 114 18.23 -2.49 -6.42
N TRP A 115 18.08 -1.67 -5.39
CA TRP A 115 19.14 -1.34 -4.43
C TRP A 115 19.65 -2.59 -3.69
N LEU A 116 18.73 -3.45 -3.24
CA LEU A 116 19.02 -4.72 -2.59
C LEU A 116 19.47 -5.81 -3.57
N ARG A 117 19.55 -5.50 -4.87
CA ARG A 117 19.95 -6.42 -5.96
C ARG A 117 19.13 -7.71 -5.98
N LEU A 118 17.85 -7.60 -5.65
CA LEU A 118 16.92 -8.71 -5.61
C LEU A 118 16.64 -9.20 -7.03
N ARG A 119 16.83 -10.51 -7.27
CA ARG A 119 16.51 -11.16 -8.55
C ARG A 119 15.07 -11.67 -8.58
N LEU A 120 14.15 -10.92 -7.98
CA LEU A 120 12.79 -11.40 -7.67
C LEU A 120 11.79 -11.18 -8.80
N PHE A 121 12.16 -10.46 -9.87
CA PHE A 121 11.18 -9.98 -10.84
C PHE A 121 11.51 -10.43 -12.25
N HIS A 122 10.84 -11.49 -12.69
CA HIS A 122 10.64 -11.68 -14.12
C HIS A 122 9.65 -10.61 -14.62
N PRO A 123 9.91 -9.92 -15.74
CA PRO A 123 9.05 -8.84 -16.23
C PRO A 123 7.59 -9.29 -16.41
N GLU A 124 7.41 -10.54 -16.85
CA GLU A 124 6.10 -11.13 -17.14
C GLU A 124 5.27 -11.34 -15.86
N THR A 125 5.91 -11.78 -14.77
CA THR A 125 5.23 -11.93 -13.48
C THR A 125 4.95 -10.58 -12.82
N LEU A 126 5.81 -9.58 -13.06
CA LEU A 126 5.68 -8.28 -12.40
C LEU A 126 4.45 -7.51 -12.89
N ALA A 127 4.18 -7.53 -14.18
CA ALA A 127 3.00 -6.89 -14.74
C ALA A 127 1.69 -7.51 -14.20
N PHE A 128 1.64 -8.83 -14.10
CA PHE A 128 0.50 -9.53 -13.51
C PHE A 128 0.32 -9.19 -12.03
N LEU A 129 1.40 -9.26 -11.22
CA LEU A 129 1.35 -8.91 -9.79
C LEU A 129 0.88 -7.46 -9.58
N PHE A 130 1.45 -6.53 -10.36
CA PHE A 130 1.07 -5.12 -10.33
C PHE A 130 -0.42 -4.94 -10.63
N LEU A 131 -0.94 -5.58 -11.68
CA LEU A 131 -2.32 -5.38 -12.10
C LEU A 131 -3.31 -6.08 -11.16
N ALA A 132 -3.03 -7.32 -10.75
CA ALA A 132 -3.88 -8.08 -9.85
C ALA A 132 -4.01 -7.39 -8.48
N GLU A 133 -2.88 -6.98 -7.89
CA GLU A 133 -2.89 -6.26 -6.63
C GLU A 133 -3.58 -4.89 -6.78
N LEU A 134 -3.41 -4.20 -7.91
CA LEU A 134 -4.07 -2.91 -8.18
C LEU A 134 -5.59 -3.07 -8.14
N LEU A 135 -6.12 -4.04 -8.88
CA LEU A 135 -7.55 -4.26 -9.02
C LEU A 135 -8.18 -4.64 -7.68
N LEU A 136 -7.57 -5.58 -6.95
CA LEU A 136 -8.08 -6.04 -5.66
C LEU A 136 -8.00 -4.94 -4.60
N THR A 137 -6.88 -4.21 -4.54
CA THR A 137 -6.67 -3.15 -3.56
C THR A 137 -7.56 -1.94 -3.84
N LEU A 138 -7.75 -1.57 -5.12
CA LEU A 138 -8.65 -0.49 -5.51
C LEU A 138 -10.11 -0.84 -5.23
N ALA A 139 -10.54 -2.07 -5.56
CA ALA A 139 -11.90 -2.52 -5.26
C ALA A 139 -12.20 -2.41 -3.77
N LEU A 140 -11.26 -2.85 -2.92
CA LEU A 140 -11.40 -2.74 -1.47
C LEU A 140 -11.34 -1.29 -0.99
N TYR A 141 -10.48 -0.45 -1.56
CA TYR A 141 -10.42 0.99 -1.25
C TYR A 141 -11.77 1.68 -1.48
N LEU A 142 -12.41 1.40 -2.62
CA LEU A 142 -13.72 1.96 -2.96
C LEU A 142 -14.82 1.45 -2.03
N LEU A 143 -14.80 0.15 -1.72
CA LEU A 143 -15.75 -0.46 -0.78
C LEU A 143 -15.66 0.16 0.61
N LEU A 144 -14.44 0.37 1.12
CA LEU A 144 -14.21 0.93 2.46
C LEU A 144 -14.53 2.42 2.55
N ARG A 145 -14.48 3.16 1.44
CA ARG A 145 -14.71 4.62 1.45
C ARG A 145 -16.17 5.03 1.21
N GLY A 146 -16.99 4.17 0.62
CA GLY A 146 -18.42 4.38 0.38
C GLY A 146 -18.80 5.66 -0.39
N PRO A 147 -20.03 5.77 -0.92
CA PRO A 147 -20.55 7.07 -1.32
C PRO A 147 -20.73 7.92 -0.04
N ARG A 148 -20.01 9.03 0.07
CA ARG A 148 -20.37 10.05 1.07
C ARG A 148 -21.72 10.60 0.63
N ARG A 149 -22.79 10.24 1.36
CA ARG A 149 -24.08 10.92 1.25
C ARG A 149 -23.93 12.37 1.70
#